data_AF-A0A7W4DVZ9-F1
#
_entry.id   AF-A0A7W4DVZ9-F1
#
_cell.length_a   1.000
_cell.length_b   1.000
_cell.length_c   1.000
_cell.angle_alpha   90.00
_cell.angle_beta   90.00
_cell.angle_gamma   90.00
#
_symmetry.space_group_name_H-M   'P 1'
#
loop_
_entity.id
_entity.type
_entity.pdbx_description
1 polymer ?
#
loop_
_entity_poly.entity_id
_entity_poly.type
_entity_poly.pdbx_seq_one_letter_code
_entity_poly.pdbx_strand_id
1 'polypeptide(L)'
;MPERKVEIGGLKRQTYGYTVVKSGYEEAKGTIDLTAGDKEETVMLKEIASLTVKEVFVVKETRGAVVDAEVTIGGKSGRTGGDGKVVEVQGLEKKVYDYAVTRNGYEPIRGRVDLRDGDREVKVRMA
;
A
#
# COMPACT_ATOMS: atom_id res chain seq x y z
N MET A 1 11.91 -15.34 2.41
CA MET A 1 10.82 -15.22 3.40
C MET A 1 10.79 -16.52 4.19
N PRO A 2 10.64 -16.53 5.52
CA PRO A 2 10.62 -17.79 6.25
C PRO A 2 9.38 -18.59 5.88
N GLU A 3 9.59 -19.83 5.47
CA GLU A 3 8.53 -20.81 5.23
C GLU A 3 7.80 -21.10 6.55
N ARG A 4 6.47 -21.15 6.54
CA ARG A 4 5.68 -21.60 7.68
C ARG A 4 5.10 -22.97 7.37
N LYS A 5 5.32 -23.93 8.26
CA LYS A 5 4.76 -25.28 8.17
C LYS A 5 3.58 -25.42 9.12
N VAL A 6 2.51 -26.06 8.64
CA VAL A 6 1.35 -26.47 9.44
C VAL A 6 1.15 -27.96 9.20
N GLU A 7 0.93 -28.72 10.27
CA GLU A 7 0.67 -30.16 10.21
C GLU A 7 -0.76 -30.44 10.69
N ILE A 8 -1.51 -31.25 9.92
CA ILE A 8 -2.88 -31.64 10.25
C ILE A 8 -2.94 -33.16 10.29
N GLY A 9 -3.03 -33.72 11.50
CA GLY A 9 -3.13 -35.16 11.73
C GLY A 9 -4.56 -35.66 11.91
N GLY A 10 -4.72 -36.99 11.91
CA GLY A 10 -6.01 -37.65 12.21
C GLY A 10 -7.02 -37.67 11.06
N LEU A 11 -6.58 -37.39 9.83
CA LEU A 11 -7.42 -37.43 8.64
C LEU A 11 -7.63 -38.88 8.15
N LYS A 12 -8.78 -39.14 7.53
CA LYS A 12 -9.07 -40.43 6.90
C LYS A 12 -8.31 -40.54 5.58
N ARG A 13 -8.07 -41.78 5.11
CA ARG A 13 -7.45 -42.04 3.79
C ARG A 13 -8.40 -41.74 2.65
N GLN A 14 -8.44 -40.47 2.25
CA GLN A 14 -9.22 -39.97 1.13
C GLN A 14 -8.62 -38.67 0.59
N THR A 15 -9.24 -38.11 -0.44
CA THR A 15 -8.92 -36.78 -0.96
C THR A 15 -9.63 -35.69 -0.14
N TYR A 16 -8.92 -34.59 0.11
CA TYR A 16 -9.44 -33.39 0.75
C TYR A 16 -9.20 -32.16 -0.12
N GLY A 17 -10.20 -31.28 -0.19
CA GLY A 17 -9.98 -29.91 -0.61
C GLY A 17 -9.45 -29.07 0.55
N TYR A 18 -8.54 -28.15 0.29
CA TYR A 18 -8.05 -27.19 1.27
C TYR A 18 -8.12 -25.76 0.74
N THR A 19 -8.15 -24.81 1.66
CA THR A 19 -8.05 -23.38 1.38
C THR A 19 -7.09 -22.75 2.37
N VAL A 20 -6.12 -21.99 1.87
CA VAL A 20 -5.16 -21.25 2.68
C VAL A 20 -5.51 -19.76 2.58
N VAL A 21 -5.76 -19.14 3.73
CA VAL A 21 -6.08 -17.72 3.84
C VAL A 21 -5.04 -16.99 4.67
N LYS A 22 -4.61 -15.83 4.19
CA LYS A 22 -3.74 -14.91 4.92
C LYS A 22 -4.10 -13.49 4.51
N SER A 23 -4.30 -12.61 5.49
CA SER A 23 -4.57 -11.20 5.21
C SER A 23 -3.48 -10.60 4.32
N GLY A 24 -3.89 -9.89 3.26
CA GLY A 24 -3.00 -9.31 2.25
C GLY A 24 -2.60 -10.26 1.10
N TYR A 25 -3.11 -11.49 1.04
CA TYR A 25 -2.81 -12.46 -0.02
C TYR A 25 -4.08 -13.01 -0.65
N GLU A 26 -4.00 -13.40 -1.93
CA GLU A 26 -5.07 -14.10 -2.63
C GLU A 26 -5.32 -15.47 -1.94
N GLU A 27 -6.58 -15.91 -1.89
CA GLU A 27 -6.89 -17.25 -1.39
C GLU A 27 -6.27 -18.31 -2.29
N ALA A 28 -5.52 -19.24 -1.71
CA ALA A 28 -5.01 -20.41 -2.43
C ALA A 28 -5.86 -21.64 -2.13
N LYS A 29 -6.35 -22.29 -3.18
CA LYS A 29 -7.19 -23.50 -3.11
C LYS A 29 -6.51 -24.65 -3.81
N GLY A 30 -6.65 -25.84 -3.27
CA GLY A 30 -6.10 -27.05 -3.87
C GLY A 30 -6.73 -28.31 -3.29
N THR A 31 -6.22 -29.44 -3.73
CA THR A 31 -6.66 -30.77 -3.30
C THR A 31 -5.46 -31.62 -2.94
N ILE A 32 -5.53 -32.34 -1.82
CA ILE A 32 -4.50 -33.28 -1.39
C ILE A 32 -5.11 -34.69 -1.29
N ASP A 33 -4.46 -35.65 -1.93
CA ASP A 33 -4.90 -37.04 -1.94
C ASP A 33 -4.11 -37.88 -0.93
N LEU A 34 -4.75 -38.26 0.19
CA LEU A 34 -4.13 -39.03 1.27
C LEU A 34 -4.43 -40.54 1.18
N THR A 35 -4.99 -41.02 0.05
CA THR A 35 -5.35 -42.45 -0.10
C THR A 35 -4.14 -43.39 -0.01
N ALA A 36 -2.98 -42.94 -0.51
CA ALA A 36 -1.73 -43.71 -0.53
C ALA A 36 -0.83 -43.49 0.70
N GLY A 37 -1.22 -42.61 1.63
CA GLY A 37 -0.41 -42.24 2.81
C GLY A 37 -0.31 -40.73 3.01
N ASP A 38 0.56 -40.36 3.95
CA ASP A 38 0.78 -38.96 4.33
C ASP A 38 1.48 -38.20 3.21
N LYS A 39 1.12 -36.91 3.05
CA LYS A 39 1.66 -36.04 2.01
C LYS A 39 1.97 -34.66 2.55
N GLU A 40 2.94 -34.03 1.91
CA GLU A 40 3.28 -32.62 2.10
C GLU A 40 2.95 -31.87 0.81
N GLU A 41 2.35 -30.68 0.94
CA GLU A 41 1.93 -29.84 -0.18
C GLU A 41 2.49 -28.43 0.04
N THR A 42 3.18 -27.90 -0.96
CA THR A 42 3.72 -26.53 -0.92
C THR A 42 2.72 -25.57 -1.55
N VAL A 43 2.22 -24.62 -0.77
CA VAL A 43 1.28 -23.61 -1.25
C VAL A 43 1.99 -22.26 -1.38
N MET A 44 2.11 -21.76 -2.60
CA MET A 44 2.61 -20.41 -2.86
C MET A 44 1.47 -19.39 -2.78
N LEU A 45 1.56 -18.44 -1.85
CA LEU A 45 0.60 -17.36 -1.75
C LEU A 45 1.03 -16.18 -2.61
N LYS A 46 0.11 -15.68 -3.43
CA LYS A 46 0.29 -14.45 -4.19
C LYS A 46 -0.19 -13.28 -3.34
N GLU A 47 0.67 -12.32 -3.09
CA GLU A 47 0.30 -11.10 -2.39
C GLU A 47 -0.74 -10.36 -3.24
N ILE A 48 -1.83 -9.91 -2.60
CA ILE A 48 -2.75 -8.97 -3.24
C ILE A 48 -1.93 -7.69 -3.34
N ALA A 49 -1.48 -7.36 -4.54
CA ALA A 49 -0.82 -6.09 -4.79
C ALA A 49 -1.71 -5.00 -4.19
N SER A 50 -1.20 -4.27 -3.19
CA SER A 50 -1.96 -3.20 -2.55
C SER A 50 -2.54 -2.32 -3.67
N LEU A 51 -3.88 -2.32 -3.78
CA LEU A 51 -4.59 -1.39 -4.66
C LEU A 51 -4.38 0.05 -4.21
N THR A 52 -3.81 0.21 -3.01
CA THR A 52 -3.43 1.49 -2.48
C THR A 52 -1.94 1.76 -2.61
N VAL A 53 -1.61 3.01 -2.87
CA VAL A 53 -0.26 3.54 -2.96
C VAL A 53 -0.09 4.63 -1.93
N LYS A 54 1.15 5.06 -1.81
CA LYS A 54 1.57 6.16 -0.96
C LYS A 54 2.04 7.33 -1.83
N GLU A 55 1.65 8.52 -1.42
CA GLU A 55 2.17 9.78 -1.98
C GLU A 55 2.96 10.56 -0.94
N VAL A 56 4.13 11.09 -1.33
CA VAL A 56 4.96 11.97 -0.48
C VAL A 56 5.07 13.34 -1.13
N PHE A 57 4.58 14.37 -0.44
CA PHE A 57 4.75 15.75 -0.85
C PHE A 57 5.97 16.37 -0.18
N VAL A 58 6.83 16.99 -0.98
CA VAL A 58 7.97 17.80 -0.52
C VAL A 58 7.70 19.25 -0.89
N VAL A 59 7.37 20.08 0.10
CA VAL A 59 7.00 21.49 -0.09
C VAL A 59 8.16 22.39 0.31
N LYS A 60 8.59 23.23 -0.64
CA LYS A 60 9.72 24.16 -0.47
C LYS A 60 9.36 25.57 -0.94
N GLU A 61 10.06 26.55 -0.41
CA GLU A 61 10.13 27.92 -0.89
C GLU A 61 11.60 28.27 -1.22
N THR A 62 11.86 29.49 -1.66
CA THR A 62 13.21 29.96 -2.03
C THR A 62 14.21 29.80 -0.87
N ARG A 63 13.76 30.01 0.38
CA ARG A 63 14.63 29.94 1.57
C ARG A 63 14.74 28.54 2.20
N GLY A 64 13.98 27.55 1.72
CA GLY A 64 14.07 26.19 2.25
C GLY A 64 12.74 25.45 2.36
N ALA A 65 12.64 24.56 3.33
CA ALA A 65 11.43 23.77 3.59
C ALA A 65 10.28 24.66 4.09
N VAL A 66 9.06 24.38 3.63
CA VAL A 66 7.84 25.02 4.17
C VAL A 66 7.22 24.08 5.19
N VAL A 67 7.21 24.49 6.45
CA VAL A 67 6.61 23.74 7.57
C VAL A 67 5.12 24.06 7.69
N ASP A 68 4.32 23.08 8.09
CA ASP A 68 2.89 23.21 8.40
C ASP A 68 2.06 23.73 7.19
N ALA A 69 2.50 23.42 5.98
CA ALA A 69 1.68 23.50 4.77
C ALA A 69 0.69 22.33 4.75
N GLU A 70 -0.58 22.62 4.53
CA GLU A 70 -1.63 21.61 4.41
C GLU A 70 -1.68 21.10 2.97
N VAL A 71 -1.64 19.78 2.83
CA VAL A 71 -1.79 19.10 1.55
C VAL A 71 -3.06 18.27 1.58
N THR A 72 -3.90 18.40 0.56
CA THR A 72 -5.12 17.61 0.38
C THR A 72 -5.06 16.83 -0.93
N ILE A 73 -5.36 15.53 -0.89
CA ILE A 73 -5.40 14.64 -2.06
C ILE A 73 -6.39 13.50 -1.82
N GLY A 74 -7.30 13.26 -2.77
CA GLY A 74 -8.23 12.13 -2.68
C GLY A 74 -9.10 12.09 -1.43
N GLY A 75 -9.47 13.26 -0.88
CA GLY A 75 -10.24 13.38 0.37
C GLY A 75 -9.43 13.17 1.65
N LYS A 76 -8.12 12.92 1.56
CA LYS A 76 -7.19 12.85 2.69
C LYS A 76 -6.42 14.16 2.80
N SER A 77 -5.94 14.47 4.00
CA SER A 77 -5.06 15.61 4.23
C SER A 77 -3.90 15.27 5.16
N GLY A 78 -2.83 16.05 5.05
CA GLY A 78 -1.65 15.97 5.91
C GLY A 78 -0.92 17.30 5.92
N ARG A 79 -0.09 17.53 6.95
CA ARG A 79 0.71 18.75 7.05
C ARG A 79 2.20 18.46 6.97
N THR A 80 2.96 19.39 6.42
CA THR A 80 4.41 19.24 6.31
C THR A 80 5.11 19.40 7.67
N GLY A 81 6.07 18.52 7.94
CA GLY A 81 6.94 18.60 9.11
C GLY A 81 8.11 19.57 8.93
N GLY A 82 9.07 19.54 9.86
CA GLY A 82 10.25 20.42 9.88
C GLY A 82 11.18 20.30 8.65
N ASP A 83 11.11 19.18 7.93
CA ASP A 83 11.85 18.94 6.69
C ASP A 83 11.07 19.35 5.42
N GLY A 84 9.88 19.92 5.59
CA GLY A 84 8.99 20.31 4.50
C GLY A 84 8.28 19.13 3.84
N LYS A 85 8.32 17.94 4.45
CA LYS A 85 7.65 16.75 3.92
C LYS A 85 6.37 16.47 4.66
N VAL A 86 5.33 16.09 3.92
CA VAL A 86 4.20 15.38 4.52
C VAL A 86 4.63 13.94 4.74
N VAL A 87 4.45 13.44 5.96
CA VAL A 87 4.81 12.08 6.39
C VAL A 87 3.82 11.06 5.81
N GLU A 88 3.61 11.10 4.49
CA GLU A 88 2.94 10.07 3.71
C GLU A 88 1.40 10.13 3.75
N VAL A 89 0.77 10.40 2.61
CA VAL A 89 -0.66 10.17 2.44
C VAL A 89 -0.85 8.74 1.94
N GLN A 90 -1.24 7.84 2.85
CA GLN A 90 -1.38 6.41 2.57
C GLN A 90 -2.83 6.03 2.23
N GLY A 91 -3.00 4.87 1.58
CA GLY A 91 -4.31 4.31 1.29
C GLY A 91 -5.01 4.99 0.10
N LEU A 92 -4.24 5.52 -0.86
CA LEU A 92 -4.76 6.12 -2.09
C LEU A 92 -4.87 5.06 -3.18
N GLU A 93 -6.02 4.91 -3.82
CA GLU A 93 -6.18 3.95 -4.92
C GLU A 93 -5.22 4.24 -6.10
N LYS A 94 -4.85 3.22 -6.88
CA LYS A 94 -4.06 3.39 -8.10
C LYS A 94 -4.83 4.11 -9.21
N LYS A 95 -4.87 5.44 -9.14
CA LYS A 95 -5.48 6.32 -10.15
C LYS A 95 -4.83 7.70 -10.15
N VAL A 96 -5.37 8.56 -10.99
CA VAL A 96 -4.98 9.96 -11.08
C VAL A 96 -5.74 10.76 -10.00
N TYR A 97 -5.03 11.59 -9.26
CA TYR A 97 -5.60 12.49 -8.27
C TYR A 97 -5.24 13.94 -8.55
N ASP A 98 -6.21 14.82 -8.33
CA ASP A 98 -5.94 16.24 -8.12
C ASP A 98 -5.54 16.46 -6.66
N TYR A 99 -4.57 17.35 -6.45
CA TYR A 99 -4.11 17.74 -5.12
C TYR A 99 -4.10 19.26 -4.97
N ALA A 100 -4.14 19.72 -3.72
CA ALA A 100 -3.94 21.12 -3.37
C ALA A 100 -2.98 21.25 -2.19
N VAL A 101 -2.20 22.33 -2.19
CA VAL A 101 -1.28 22.71 -1.11
C VAL A 101 -1.60 24.14 -0.68
N THR A 102 -1.86 24.34 0.61
CA THR A 102 -2.18 25.64 1.19
C THR A 102 -1.30 25.94 2.40
N ARG A 103 -0.96 27.22 2.57
CA ARG A 103 -0.23 27.73 3.73
C ARG A 103 -0.59 29.20 3.91
N ASN A 104 -0.88 29.61 5.13
CA ASN A 104 -1.16 31.02 5.41
C ASN A 104 0.01 31.91 4.96
N GLY A 105 -0.29 32.96 4.20
CA GLY A 105 0.71 33.86 3.63
C GLY A 105 1.33 33.41 2.30
N TYR A 106 0.84 32.32 1.70
CA TYR A 106 1.24 31.86 0.37
C TYR A 106 0.01 31.67 -0.52
N GLU A 107 0.21 31.82 -1.83
CA GLU A 107 -0.82 31.46 -2.80
C GLU A 107 -1.05 29.93 -2.82
N PRO A 108 -2.30 29.47 -2.92
CA PRO A 108 -2.62 28.05 -2.95
C PRO A 108 -2.17 27.42 -4.28
N ILE A 109 -1.52 26.26 -4.19
CA ILE A 109 -1.07 25.50 -5.36
C ILE A 109 -2.03 24.35 -5.61
N ARG A 110 -2.38 24.12 -6.86
CA ARG A 110 -3.13 22.95 -7.32
C ARG A 110 -2.34 22.21 -8.38
N GLY A 111 -2.46 20.89 -8.39
CA GLY A 111 -1.80 20.06 -9.38
C GLY A 111 -2.45 18.68 -9.48
N ARG A 112 -1.82 17.81 -10.25
CA ARG A 112 -2.28 16.45 -10.52
C ARG A 112 -1.12 15.48 -10.44
N VAL A 113 -1.37 14.29 -9.89
CA VAL A 113 -0.40 13.20 -9.80
C VAL A 113 -1.02 11.90 -10.32
N ASP A 114 -0.23 11.11 -11.04
CA ASP A 114 -0.63 9.81 -11.54
C ASP A 114 0.00 8.70 -10.69
N LEU A 115 -0.85 8.00 -9.93
CA LEU A 115 -0.45 6.94 -9.02
C LEU A 115 -0.73 5.54 -9.57
N ARG A 116 -1.09 5.42 -10.86
CA ARG A 116 -1.38 4.12 -11.49
C ARG A 116 -0.16 3.18 -11.49
N ASP A 117 1.04 3.76 -11.57
CA ASP A 117 2.30 3.02 -11.59
C ASP A 117 2.85 2.69 -10.19
N GLY A 118 2.20 3.15 -9.12
CA GLY A 118 2.66 2.96 -7.75
C GLY A 118 2.90 4.27 -7.00
N ASP A 119 3.75 4.18 -5.98
CA ASP A 119 4.11 5.29 -5.10
C ASP A 119 4.83 6.41 -5.86
N ARG A 120 4.61 7.66 -5.43
CA ARG A 120 5.23 8.84 -6.04
C ARG A 120 5.69 9.85 -4.99
N GLU A 121 6.63 10.69 -5.41
CA GLU A 121 7.07 11.88 -4.69
C GLU A 121 6.82 13.12 -5.56
N VAL A 122 6.00 14.05 -5.07
CA VAL A 122 5.74 15.34 -5.73
C VAL A 122 6.47 16.47 -5.01
N LYS A 123 7.25 17.24 -5.77
CA LYS A 123 7.93 18.45 -5.29
C LYS A 123 7.09 19.68 -5.61
N VAL A 124 6.71 20.42 -4.58
CA VAL A 124 5.89 21.64 -4.69
C VAL A 124 6.74 22.84 -4.28
N ARG A 125 6.67 23.91 -5.07
CA ARG A 125 7.35 25.18 -4.78
C ARG A 125 6.32 26.27 -4.50
N MET A 126 6.29 26.76 -3.26
CA MET A 126 5.47 27.91 -2.87
C MET A 126 6.21 29.21 -3.16
N ALA A 127 5.45 30.24 -3.56
CA ALA A 127 5.92 31.58 -3.87
C ALA A 127 5.08 32.61 -3.11
#